data_AF-A0A952BN67-F1
#
_entry.id   AF-A0A952BN67-F1
#
_cell.length_a   1.000
_cell.length_b   1.000
_cell.length_c   1.000
_cell.angle_alpha   90.00
_cell.angle_beta   90.00
_cell.angle_gamma   90.00
#
_symmetry.space_group_name_H-M   'P 1'
#
loop_
_entity.id
_entity.type
_entity.pdbx_description
1 polymer ?
#
loop_
_entity_poly.entity_id
_entity_poly.type
_entity_poly.pdbx_seq_one_letter_code
_entity_poly.pdbx_strand_id
1 'polypeptide(L)'
;MSTVTVRIPTPLRSFTDGADEIRVEGTTVDDVLKALGTAHAGLLERVMSPRGELRNFVNVYLGSDNVRSLDGLATPVADNDVVSIVPAVAGGAGKAKDRRLAKIKSSIPEITPVQAVELQHEGAAVLDVREADEISQGSPVGAYRLGRAYLELRIEDTVPDMDRTILVMCSGGVRSLFAADAIKQLGYRDVRSVIGGFSRWKNDGQPFEVPRVLDADARERYSRHLLMPEIGEAGQLKLIDSKVLLLGAGGLGSPAAFYLAAAGVGTLGLVDDDIVDRSNLQRQILHTDARIGTPKVASARATLEALNPAVKVIEHQTRLDSSNVEEIFSGFDVIVDGSDNFPTRYLVNDACVKLGIPNVHGAVYRFEGQISVFWPAYEKRRGPCYRCLYPEPPPAEMAPSCAEAGVLGILPGVVGLLEAVEAIKILLGIGEPLVGKMLYYDALRAHFTELKLEPDPECPYCSEGAQFPGYVDYEELCAVSNA
;
A
#
# COMPACT_ATOMS: atom_id res chain seq x y z
N MET A 1 10.04 -22.46 55.00
CA MET A 1 10.53 -21.51 53.99
C MET A 1 9.74 -21.80 52.72
N SER A 2 9.38 -20.77 51.97
CA SER A 2 8.64 -20.94 50.73
C SER A 2 9.62 -21.24 49.59
N THR A 3 9.27 -22.16 48.68
CA THR A 3 10.06 -22.42 47.46
C THR A 3 9.70 -21.40 46.39
N VAL A 4 10.67 -20.59 45.99
CA VAL A 4 10.49 -19.44 45.08
C VAL A 4 11.35 -19.62 43.84
N THR A 5 10.83 -19.26 42.67
CA THR A 5 11.58 -19.25 41.42
C THR A 5 12.14 -17.86 41.16
N VAL A 6 13.46 -17.73 41.01
CA VAL A 6 14.12 -16.47 40.68
C VAL A 6 14.50 -16.43 39.19
N ARG A 7 13.97 -15.45 38.46
CA ARG A 7 14.30 -15.21 37.06
C ARG A 7 15.58 -14.40 36.93
N ILE A 8 16.55 -14.96 36.19
CA ILE A 8 17.90 -14.43 36.03
C ILE A 8 18.02 -13.70 34.68
N PRO A 9 18.22 -12.38 34.68
CA PRO A 9 18.34 -11.58 33.47
C PRO A 9 19.66 -11.90 32.75
N THR A 10 19.67 -11.76 31.42
CA THR A 10 20.82 -12.11 30.56
C THR A 10 22.19 -11.65 31.06
N PRO A 11 22.37 -10.41 31.59
CA PRO A 11 23.67 -9.95 32.09
C PRO A 11 24.19 -10.70 33.33
N LEU A 12 23.32 -11.40 34.06
CA LEU A 12 23.67 -12.13 35.29
C LEU A 12 23.79 -13.65 35.07
N ARG A 13 23.43 -14.17 33.90
CA ARG A 13 23.45 -15.62 33.62
C ARG A 13 24.85 -16.23 33.64
N SER A 14 25.91 -15.43 33.51
CA SER A 14 27.30 -15.92 33.67
C SER A 14 27.63 -16.37 35.10
N PHE A 15 26.83 -15.97 36.10
CA PHE A 15 26.98 -16.40 37.49
C PHE A 15 26.15 -17.65 37.82
N THR A 16 25.26 -18.06 36.93
CA THR A 16 24.32 -19.18 37.08
C THR A 16 24.54 -20.27 36.02
N ASP A 17 25.76 -20.34 35.45
CA ASP A 17 26.12 -21.27 34.36
C ASP A 17 25.13 -21.27 33.18
N GLY A 18 24.56 -20.10 32.88
CA GLY A 18 23.61 -19.91 31.79
C GLY A 18 22.14 -20.11 32.16
N ALA A 19 21.81 -20.60 33.36
CA ALA A 19 20.44 -20.81 33.80
C ALA A 19 19.66 -19.49 33.89
N ASP A 20 18.44 -19.48 33.35
CA ASP A 20 17.53 -18.34 33.33
C ASP A 20 16.50 -18.36 34.47
N GLU A 21 16.34 -19.48 35.17
CA GLU A 21 15.55 -19.64 36.38
C GLU A 21 16.29 -20.47 37.43
N ILE A 22 16.29 -20.02 38.69
CA ILE A 22 16.89 -20.71 39.83
C ILE A 22 15.84 -20.84 40.94
N ARG A 23 15.70 -22.03 41.53
CA ARG A 23 14.81 -22.25 42.68
C ARG A 23 15.58 -22.10 43.99
N VAL A 24 15.04 -21.29 44.89
CA VAL A 24 15.61 -21.08 46.23
C VAL A 24 14.50 -21.06 47.28
N GLU A 25 14.86 -21.26 48.54
CA GLU A 25 13.94 -21.19 49.66
C GLU A 25 14.11 -19.85 50.42
N GLY A 26 13.01 -19.22 50.79
CA GLY A 26 13.03 -17.97 51.56
C GLY A 26 11.68 -17.63 52.19
N THR A 27 11.67 -16.71 53.15
CA THR A 27 10.44 -16.16 53.75
C THR A 27 10.14 -14.74 53.31
N THR A 28 11.18 -14.01 52.87
CA THR A 28 11.10 -12.67 52.29
C THR A 28 11.92 -12.59 51.00
N VAL A 29 11.75 -11.51 50.23
CA VAL A 29 12.59 -11.23 49.05
C VAL A 29 14.07 -11.12 49.44
N ASP A 30 14.39 -10.57 50.61
CA ASP A 30 15.77 -10.52 51.13
C ASP A 30 16.37 -11.91 51.33
N ASP A 31 15.61 -12.83 51.93
CA ASP A 31 16.03 -14.23 52.13
C ASP A 31 16.27 -14.93 50.78
N VAL A 32 15.36 -14.72 49.82
CA VAL A 32 15.47 -15.27 48.46
C VAL A 32 16.73 -14.78 47.76
N LEU A 33 17.05 -13.49 47.84
CA LEU A 33 18.26 -12.92 47.22
C LEU A 33 19.53 -13.40 47.93
N LYS A 34 19.53 -13.52 49.26
CA LYS A 34 20.67 -14.06 50.02
C LYS A 34 20.91 -15.54 49.74
N ALA A 35 19.85 -16.34 49.65
CA ALA A 35 19.92 -17.74 49.25
C ALA A 35 20.49 -17.88 47.83
N LEU A 36 20.04 -17.05 46.89
CA LEU A 36 20.58 -16.98 45.53
C LEU A 36 22.07 -16.60 45.53
N GLY A 37 22.47 -15.63 46.35
CA GLY A 37 23.87 -15.23 46.51
C GLY A 37 24.77 -16.31 47.12
N THR A 38 24.22 -17.14 48.00
CA THR A 38 24.92 -18.28 48.61
C THR A 38 25.10 -19.41 47.61
N ALA A 39 24.10 -19.65 46.76
CA ALA A 39 24.16 -20.64 45.68
C ALA A 39 25.09 -20.21 44.53
N HIS A 40 25.17 -18.90 44.24
CA HIS A 40 25.89 -18.36 43.09
C HIS A 40 26.81 -17.20 43.49
N ALA A 41 28.10 -17.51 43.69
CA ALA A 41 29.11 -16.56 44.12
C ALA A 41 29.23 -15.35 43.16
N GLY A 42 29.27 -14.14 43.73
CA GLY A 42 29.42 -12.88 42.99
C GLY A 42 28.12 -12.33 42.38
N LEU A 43 27.02 -13.09 42.37
CA LEU A 43 25.72 -12.62 41.85
C LEU A 43 25.14 -11.52 42.75
N LEU A 44 25.13 -11.75 44.05
CA LEU A 44 24.50 -10.83 45.02
C LEU A 44 25.13 -9.44 45.01
N GLU A 45 26.45 -9.35 44.79
CA GLU A 45 27.20 -8.09 44.71
C GLU A 45 26.77 -7.20 43.53
N ARG A 46 26.17 -7.81 42.49
CA ARG A 46 25.61 -7.10 41.32
C ARG A 46 24.20 -6.58 41.55
N VAL A 47 23.47 -7.17 42.50
CA VAL A 47 22.08 -6.85 42.81
C VAL A 47 22.00 -5.90 44.01
N MET A 48 22.81 -6.16 45.04
CA MET A 48 22.81 -5.45 46.32
C MET A 48 24.08 -4.60 46.50
N SER A 49 23.94 -3.52 47.28
CA SER A 49 25.03 -2.68 47.74
C SER A 49 25.74 -3.33 48.95
N PRO A 50 26.97 -2.92 49.29
CA PRO A 50 27.63 -3.38 50.53
C PRO A 50 26.87 -3.04 51.82
N ARG A 51 25.88 -2.14 51.75
CA ARG A 51 25.02 -1.75 52.88
C ARG A 51 23.76 -2.63 53.00
N GLY A 52 23.59 -3.63 52.14
CA GLY A 52 22.43 -4.52 52.16
C GLY A 52 21.18 -3.95 51.47
N GLU A 53 21.32 -2.90 50.67
CA GLU A 53 20.21 -2.28 49.92
C GLU A 53 20.25 -2.69 48.45
N LEU A 54 19.11 -2.71 47.76
CA LEU A 54 19.09 -2.87 46.30
C LEU A 54 19.84 -1.72 45.63
N ARG A 55 20.68 -2.03 44.65
CA ARG A 55 21.35 -0.98 43.87
C ARG A 55 20.32 -0.17 43.10
N ASN A 56 20.51 1.15 43.01
CA ASN A 56 19.55 2.06 42.38
C ASN A 56 19.18 1.68 40.94
N PHE A 57 20.11 1.08 40.20
CA PHE A 57 19.94 0.62 38.83
C PHE A 57 19.43 -0.83 38.71
N VAL A 58 18.96 -1.45 39.80
CA VAL A 58 18.36 -2.80 39.79
C VAL A 58 16.98 -2.72 40.42
N ASN A 59 15.99 -3.25 39.71
CA ASN A 59 14.64 -3.47 40.22
C ASN A 59 14.41 -4.96 40.47
N VAL A 60 13.65 -5.28 41.50
CA VAL A 60 13.22 -6.64 41.82
C VAL A 60 11.70 -6.64 41.86
N TYR A 61 11.09 -7.65 41.27
CA TYR A 61 9.65 -7.83 41.19
C TYR A 61 9.24 -9.13 41.86
N LEU A 62 8.12 -9.12 42.58
CA LEU A 62 7.39 -10.32 43.01
C LEU A 62 6.16 -10.44 42.12
N GLY A 63 6.12 -11.44 41.23
CA GLY A 63 5.12 -11.48 40.16
C GLY A 63 5.23 -10.26 39.24
N SER A 64 4.20 -9.41 39.24
CA SER A 64 4.15 -8.14 38.49
C SER A 64 4.50 -6.90 39.31
N ASP A 65 4.59 -7.01 40.63
CA ASP A 65 4.72 -5.87 41.52
C ASP A 65 6.18 -5.58 41.87
N ASN A 66 6.61 -4.33 41.74
CA ASN A 66 7.96 -3.92 42.13
C ASN A 66 8.06 -3.93 43.66
N VAL A 67 9.09 -4.56 44.21
CA VAL A 67 9.25 -4.66 45.67
C VAL A 67 9.40 -3.28 46.34
N ARG A 68 9.84 -2.26 45.60
CA ARG A 68 9.91 -0.86 46.09
C ARG A 68 8.53 -0.22 46.30
N SER A 69 7.48 -0.72 45.66
CA SER A 69 6.09 -0.33 45.90
C SER A 69 5.37 -1.24 46.91
N LEU A 70 6.05 -2.26 47.43
CA LEU A 70 5.62 -3.14 48.51
C LEU A 70 6.42 -2.82 49.78
N ASP A 71 6.69 -3.81 50.63
CA ASP A 71 7.50 -3.67 51.85
C ASP A 71 9.02 -3.74 51.59
N GLY A 72 9.47 -3.36 50.39
CA GLY A 72 10.87 -3.41 50.02
C GLY A 72 11.43 -4.84 50.04
N LEU A 73 12.66 -5.00 50.53
CA LEU A 73 13.28 -6.32 50.69
C LEU A 73 12.58 -7.20 51.74
N ALA A 74 11.81 -6.60 52.66
CA ALA A 74 11.05 -7.33 53.67
C ALA A 74 9.72 -7.91 53.13
N THR A 75 9.40 -7.68 51.85
CA THR A 75 8.20 -8.23 51.20
C THR A 75 8.15 -9.76 51.39
N PRO A 76 7.09 -10.33 51.97
CA PRO A 76 6.96 -11.77 52.18
C PRO A 76 6.76 -12.52 50.86
N VAL A 77 7.24 -13.76 50.80
CA VAL A 77 7.11 -14.65 49.62
C VAL A 77 6.36 -15.94 49.96
N ALA A 78 5.51 -16.40 49.06
CA ALA A 78 4.73 -17.63 49.14
C ALA A 78 5.32 -18.73 48.23
N ASP A 79 4.85 -19.97 48.43
CA ASP A 79 5.26 -21.10 47.60
C ASP A 79 4.85 -20.88 46.14
N ASN A 80 5.81 -21.13 45.23
CA ASN A 80 5.70 -20.93 43.79
C ASN A 80 5.68 -19.47 43.33
N ASP A 81 5.97 -18.52 44.21
CA ASP A 81 6.19 -17.15 43.78
C ASP A 81 7.36 -17.04 42.79
N VAL A 82 7.27 -16.03 41.93
CA VAL A 82 8.30 -15.72 40.95
C VAL A 82 8.92 -14.37 41.29
N VAL A 83 10.21 -14.38 41.62
CA VAL A 83 11.00 -13.17 41.85
C VAL A 83 11.81 -12.85 40.60
N SER A 84 11.64 -11.67 40.01
CA SER A 84 12.36 -11.27 38.80
C SER A 84 13.36 -10.16 39.07
N ILE A 85 14.62 -10.37 38.70
CA ILE A 85 15.68 -9.34 38.80
C ILE A 85 15.77 -8.61 37.45
N VAL A 86 15.59 -7.29 37.48
CA VAL A 86 15.56 -6.42 36.30
C VAL A 86 16.60 -5.30 36.45
N PRO A 87 17.84 -5.49 35.97
CA PRO A 87 18.84 -4.43 35.94
C PRO A 87 18.50 -3.38 34.86
N ALA A 88 18.95 -2.15 35.05
CA ALA A 88 18.95 -1.13 34.02
C ALA A 88 19.89 -1.56 32.89
N VAL A 89 19.32 -1.89 31.73
CA VAL A 89 20.07 -2.30 30.54
C VAL A 89 20.22 -1.09 29.62
N ALA A 90 21.42 -0.49 29.57
CA ALA A 90 21.80 0.31 28.42
C ALA A 90 22.20 -0.65 27.30
N GLY A 91 21.58 -0.54 26.12
CA GLY A 91 21.80 -1.42 24.97
C GLY A 91 23.21 -1.30 24.38
N GLY A 92 24.21 -1.80 25.09
CA GLY A 92 25.59 -1.97 24.64
C GLY A 92 25.84 -3.43 24.29
N ALA A 93 25.80 -3.76 23.00
CA ALA A 93 26.27 -5.05 22.52
C ALA A 93 27.78 -5.18 22.78
N GLY A 94 28.19 -6.24 23.48
CA GLY A 94 29.52 -6.38 24.09
C GLY A 94 30.70 -6.49 23.14
N LYS A 95 31.88 -6.82 23.70
CA LYS A 95 33.23 -6.91 23.06
C LYS A 95 33.30 -7.64 21.70
N ALA A 96 32.28 -8.42 21.33
CA ALA A 96 32.17 -9.06 20.01
C ALA A 96 31.68 -8.10 18.91
N LYS A 97 30.72 -7.21 19.22
CA LYS A 97 30.26 -6.16 18.30
C LYS A 97 31.38 -5.17 18.01
N ASP A 98 32.12 -4.74 19.04
CA ASP A 98 33.22 -3.79 18.88
C ASP A 98 34.33 -4.34 17.99
N ARG A 99 34.70 -5.62 18.17
CA ARG A 99 35.67 -6.31 17.30
C ARG A 99 35.19 -6.41 15.85
N ARG A 100 33.92 -6.79 15.65
CA ARG A 100 33.34 -6.90 14.30
C ARG A 100 33.25 -5.52 13.62
N LEU A 101 32.84 -4.50 14.34
CA LEU A 101 32.74 -3.13 13.83
C LEU A 101 34.12 -2.56 13.47
N ALA A 102 35.15 -2.80 14.30
CA ALA A 102 36.52 -2.40 14.00
C ALA A 102 37.03 -3.06 12.71
N LYS A 103 36.72 -4.34 12.49
CA LYS A 103 37.07 -5.04 11.24
C LYS A 103 36.37 -4.42 10.04
N ILE A 104 35.06 -4.17 10.12
CA ILE A 104 34.29 -3.60 9.00
C ILE A 104 34.78 -2.18 8.66
N LYS A 105 35.08 -1.35 9.68
CA LYS A 105 35.64 -0.01 9.47
C LYS A 105 36.98 0.00 8.74
N SER A 106 37.75 -1.10 8.80
CA SER A 106 39.00 -1.22 8.04
C SER A 106 38.79 -1.60 6.57
N SER A 107 37.63 -2.16 6.21
CA SER A 107 37.35 -2.71 4.87
C SER A 107 36.32 -1.92 4.06
N ILE A 108 35.48 -1.12 4.72
CA ILE A 108 34.48 -0.25 4.10
C ILE A 108 34.94 1.20 4.22
N PRO A 109 35.19 1.90 3.10
CA PRO A 109 35.49 3.32 3.11
C PRO A 109 34.34 4.12 3.74
N GLU A 110 34.70 5.00 4.67
CA GLU A 110 33.77 5.93 5.29
C GLU A 110 33.94 7.32 4.64
N ILE A 111 32.82 7.98 4.30
CA ILE A 111 32.81 9.32 3.67
C ILE A 111 31.94 10.31 4.45
N THR A 112 32.19 11.61 4.30
CA THR A 112 31.34 12.64 4.92
C THR A 112 30.05 12.87 4.11
N PRO A 113 29.01 13.48 4.71
CA PRO A 113 27.82 13.90 3.97
C PRO A 113 28.12 14.79 2.76
N VAL A 114 29.05 15.74 2.89
CA VAL A 114 29.46 16.63 1.78
C VAL A 114 30.04 15.83 0.61
N GLN A 115 30.98 14.93 0.89
CA GLN A 115 31.57 14.06 -0.14
C GLN A 115 30.53 13.14 -0.79
N ALA A 116 29.54 12.70 -0.01
CA ALA A 116 28.47 11.86 -0.52
C ALA A 116 27.57 12.63 -1.50
N VAL A 117 27.27 13.90 -1.25
CA VAL A 117 26.54 14.77 -2.19
C VAL A 117 27.35 14.97 -3.48
N GLU A 118 28.65 15.24 -3.37
CA GLU A 118 29.55 15.40 -4.53
C GLU A 118 29.55 14.12 -5.40
N LEU A 119 29.77 12.95 -4.79
CA LEU A 119 29.75 11.67 -5.48
C LEU A 119 28.37 11.33 -6.07
N GLN A 120 27.28 11.73 -5.41
CA GLN A 120 25.93 11.54 -5.94
C GLN A 120 25.72 12.38 -7.21
N HIS A 121 26.20 13.61 -7.26
CA HIS A 121 26.18 14.43 -8.47
C HIS A 121 27.00 13.82 -9.63
N GLU A 122 28.04 13.05 -9.30
CA GLU A 122 28.84 12.27 -10.26
C GLU A 122 28.18 10.94 -10.67
N GLY A 123 26.99 10.62 -10.14
CA GLY A 123 26.19 9.45 -10.52
C GLY A 123 26.15 8.31 -9.50
N ALA A 124 26.81 8.44 -8.35
CA ALA A 124 26.73 7.44 -7.29
C ALA A 124 25.30 7.25 -6.77
N ALA A 125 24.95 6.02 -6.38
CA ALA A 125 23.67 5.69 -5.79
C ALA A 125 23.71 5.89 -4.27
N VAL A 126 22.91 6.82 -3.73
CA VAL A 126 22.70 6.91 -2.28
C VAL A 126 21.64 5.90 -1.88
N LEU A 127 21.96 5.01 -0.94
CA LEU A 127 21.08 3.96 -0.44
C LEU A 127 20.76 4.20 1.04
N ASP A 128 19.54 4.62 1.33
CA ASP A 128 19.03 4.76 2.69
C ASP A 128 18.45 3.44 3.18
N VAL A 129 19.15 2.81 4.15
CA VAL A 129 18.77 1.51 4.73
C VAL A 129 17.98 1.63 6.02
N ARG A 130 17.46 2.83 6.32
CA ARG A 130 16.55 3.04 7.45
C ARG A 130 15.18 2.44 7.15
N GLU A 131 14.44 2.18 8.22
CA GLU A 131 13.05 1.78 8.09
C GLU A 131 12.17 3.00 7.78
N ALA A 132 10.97 2.76 7.30
CA ALA A 132 10.14 3.79 6.70
C ALA A 132 9.66 4.88 7.67
N ASP A 133 9.47 4.53 8.94
CA ASP A 133 9.16 5.47 10.02
C ASP A 133 10.29 6.49 10.22
N GLU A 134 11.55 6.05 10.13
CA GLU A 134 12.70 6.95 10.19
C GLU A 134 12.84 7.79 8.91
N ILE A 135 12.53 7.21 7.75
CA ILE A 135 12.56 7.87 6.43
C ILE A 135 11.45 8.93 6.31
N SER A 136 10.31 8.73 6.97
CA SER A 136 9.21 9.71 7.00
C SER A 136 9.64 11.07 7.58
N GLN A 137 10.74 11.12 8.33
CA GLN A 137 11.32 12.33 8.90
C GLN A 137 12.35 12.99 7.96
N GLY A 138 12.46 12.51 6.73
CA GLY A 138 13.40 12.97 5.71
C GLY A 138 14.37 11.87 5.26
N SER A 139 14.91 12.02 4.06
CA SER A 139 15.93 11.18 3.42
C SER A 139 16.79 12.06 2.47
N PRO A 140 18.06 11.72 2.20
CA PRO A 140 18.82 12.41 1.15
C PRO A 140 18.03 12.46 -0.16
N VAL A 141 18.09 13.59 -0.87
CA VAL A 141 17.35 13.80 -2.12
C VAL A 141 17.73 12.73 -3.14
N GLY A 142 16.73 12.05 -3.74
CA GLY A 142 16.98 11.05 -4.79
C GLY A 142 17.64 9.77 -4.29
N ALA A 143 17.67 9.53 -2.98
CA ALA A 143 18.17 8.26 -2.43
C ALA A 143 17.22 7.10 -2.74
N TYR A 144 17.81 5.95 -3.05
CA TYR A 144 17.13 4.66 -3.04
C TYR A 144 16.81 4.28 -1.59
N ARG A 145 15.58 3.85 -1.33
CA ARG A 145 15.08 3.55 0.03
C ARG A 145 14.81 2.07 0.14
N LEU A 146 15.74 1.35 0.76
CA LEU A 146 15.66 -0.10 0.90
C LEU A 146 15.98 -0.47 2.35
N GLY A 147 14.92 -0.65 3.14
CA GLY A 147 15.03 -1.02 4.54
C GLY A 147 15.90 -2.26 4.75
N ARG A 148 16.58 -2.32 5.90
CA ARG A 148 17.65 -3.30 6.14
C ARG A 148 17.16 -4.73 6.00
N ALA A 149 15.90 -5.01 6.33
CA ALA A 149 15.30 -6.34 6.28
C ALA A 149 15.20 -6.93 4.87
N TYR A 150 15.14 -6.10 3.83
CA TYR A 150 14.98 -6.52 2.44
C TYR A 150 16.26 -6.35 1.61
N LEU A 151 17.33 -5.86 2.25
CA LEU A 151 18.55 -5.45 1.56
C LEU A 151 19.13 -6.57 0.69
N GLU A 152 19.41 -7.73 1.27
CA GLU A 152 20.01 -8.86 0.56
C GLU A 152 19.09 -9.47 -0.52
N LEU A 153 17.78 -9.21 -0.45
CA LEU A 153 16.80 -9.77 -1.36
C LEU A 153 16.55 -8.88 -2.58
N ARG A 154 16.69 -7.55 -2.45
CA ARG A 154 16.19 -6.58 -3.43
C ARG A 154 17.22 -5.56 -3.91
N ILE A 155 18.46 -5.64 -3.43
CA ILE A 155 19.49 -4.66 -3.81
C ILE A 155 19.77 -4.69 -5.32
N GLU A 156 19.76 -5.86 -5.95
CA GLU A 156 19.98 -6.00 -7.40
C GLU A 156 18.85 -5.38 -8.23
N ASP A 157 17.60 -5.46 -7.76
CA ASP A 157 16.48 -4.76 -8.42
C ASP A 157 16.59 -3.24 -8.26
N THR A 158 17.17 -2.79 -7.14
CA THR A 158 17.24 -1.37 -6.75
C THR A 158 18.43 -0.66 -7.41
N VAL A 159 19.59 -1.31 -7.43
CA VAL A 159 20.83 -0.83 -8.04
C VAL A 159 21.44 -2.00 -8.84
N PRO A 160 20.97 -2.27 -10.08
CA PRO A 160 21.38 -3.45 -10.84
C PRO A 160 22.84 -3.43 -11.32
N ASP A 161 23.43 -2.23 -11.42
CA ASP A 161 24.81 -2.06 -11.83
C ASP A 161 25.77 -2.30 -10.65
N MET A 162 26.47 -3.45 -10.67
CA MET A 162 27.45 -3.86 -9.65
C MET A 162 28.71 -2.98 -9.61
N ASP A 163 28.95 -2.20 -10.67
CA ASP A 163 30.08 -1.27 -10.79
C ASP A 163 29.74 0.15 -10.32
N ARG A 164 28.46 0.46 -10.16
CA ARG A 164 28.02 1.76 -9.66
C ARG A 164 28.42 1.92 -8.20
N THR A 165 29.03 3.06 -7.86
CA THR A 165 29.36 3.40 -6.48
C THR A 165 28.07 3.51 -5.64
N ILE A 166 28.01 2.78 -4.52
CA ILE A 166 26.89 2.81 -3.56
C ILE A 166 27.32 3.50 -2.28
N LEU A 167 26.55 4.51 -1.88
CA LEU A 167 26.74 5.31 -0.66
C LEU A 167 25.66 4.94 0.34
N VAL A 168 25.99 4.10 1.32
CA VAL A 168 25.03 3.54 2.27
C VAL A 168 24.82 4.48 3.45
N MET A 169 23.55 4.75 3.74
CA MET A 169 23.08 5.69 4.75
C MET A 169 22.20 4.99 5.79
N CYS A 170 22.39 5.31 7.06
CA CYS A 170 21.43 4.98 8.12
C CYS A 170 21.26 6.17 9.08
N SER A 171 20.62 6.02 10.24
CA SER A 171 20.41 7.19 11.14
C SER A 171 21.71 7.74 11.74
N GLY A 172 22.66 6.88 12.13
CA GLY A 172 23.87 7.27 12.88
C GLY A 172 25.20 6.66 12.41
N GLY A 173 25.24 6.01 11.24
CA GLY A 173 26.46 5.48 10.61
C GLY A 173 26.87 4.05 11.00
N VAL A 174 26.33 3.47 12.08
CA VAL A 174 26.70 2.08 12.47
C VAL A 174 25.99 1.03 11.61
N ARG A 175 24.67 1.17 11.40
CA ARG A 175 23.91 0.22 10.57
C ARG A 175 24.36 0.23 9.10
N SER A 176 24.72 1.40 8.57
CA SER A 176 25.19 1.54 7.19
C SER A 176 26.52 0.82 6.96
N LEU A 177 27.41 0.75 7.95
CA LEU A 177 28.64 -0.07 7.86
C LEU A 177 28.33 -1.57 7.70
N PHE A 178 27.38 -2.11 8.47
CA PHE A 178 26.98 -3.51 8.35
C PHE A 178 26.23 -3.79 7.05
N ALA A 179 25.40 -2.85 6.60
CA ALA A 179 24.72 -2.96 5.31
C ALA A 179 25.74 -2.90 4.16
N ALA A 180 26.70 -1.98 4.20
CA ALA A 180 27.77 -1.87 3.21
C ALA A 180 28.63 -3.14 3.11
N ASP A 181 28.98 -3.76 4.25
CA ASP A 181 29.67 -5.04 4.29
C ASP A 181 28.86 -6.16 3.62
N ALA A 182 27.55 -6.23 3.89
CA ALA A 182 26.66 -7.21 3.26
C ALA A 182 26.56 -6.99 1.73
N ILE A 183 26.35 -5.75 1.27
CA ILE A 183 26.27 -5.40 -0.15
C ILE A 183 27.59 -5.76 -0.87
N LYS A 184 28.74 -5.46 -0.25
CA LYS A 184 30.05 -5.82 -0.81
C LYS A 184 30.24 -7.35 -0.91
N GLN A 185 29.71 -8.12 0.04
CA GLN A 185 29.73 -9.59 0.00
C GLN A 185 28.83 -10.16 -1.12
N LEU A 186 27.83 -9.40 -1.59
CA LEU A 186 27.00 -9.77 -2.73
C LEU A 186 27.66 -9.47 -4.09
N GLY A 187 28.80 -8.78 -4.11
CA GLY A 187 29.62 -8.60 -5.33
C GLY A 187 29.78 -7.15 -5.82
N TYR A 188 29.12 -6.17 -5.19
CA TYR A 188 29.29 -4.76 -5.53
C TYR A 188 30.72 -4.27 -5.26
N ARG A 189 31.31 -3.57 -6.23
CA ARG A 189 32.75 -3.26 -6.21
C ARG A 189 33.11 -2.05 -5.36
N ASP A 190 32.33 -0.97 -5.45
CA ASP A 190 32.56 0.27 -4.69
C ASP A 190 31.36 0.59 -3.78
N VAL A 191 31.49 0.24 -2.50
CA VAL A 191 30.46 0.48 -1.48
C VAL A 191 31.08 1.25 -0.33
N ARG A 192 30.47 2.39 0.03
CA ARG A 192 30.95 3.31 1.06
C ARG A 192 29.86 3.58 2.09
N SER A 193 30.25 3.84 3.32
CA SER A 193 29.31 4.21 4.40
C SER A 193 29.38 5.71 4.70
N VAL A 194 28.23 6.37 4.84
CA VAL A 194 28.20 7.78 5.21
C VAL A 194 28.33 7.94 6.72
N ILE A 195 29.40 8.63 7.15
CA ILE A 195 29.75 8.82 8.55
C ILE A 195 28.66 9.65 9.25
N GLY A 196 28.24 9.20 10.43
CA GLY A 196 27.26 9.89 11.25
C GLY A 196 25.82 9.83 10.71
N GLY A 197 25.63 9.13 9.59
CA GLY A 197 24.31 8.87 9.03
C GLY A 197 23.51 10.13 8.70
N PHE A 198 22.18 9.97 8.67
CA PHE A 198 21.25 11.03 8.33
C PHE A 198 21.18 12.12 9.41
N SER A 199 21.46 11.79 10.68
CA SER A 199 21.58 12.80 11.74
C SER A 199 22.67 13.81 11.42
N ARG A 200 23.86 13.34 10.99
CA ARG A 200 24.93 14.23 10.56
C ARG A 200 24.60 14.91 9.23
N TRP A 201 24.00 14.20 8.28
CA TRP A 201 23.57 14.79 7.00
C TRP A 201 22.72 16.05 7.20
N LYS A 202 21.72 15.99 8.08
CA LYS A 202 20.90 17.16 8.45
C LYS A 202 21.71 18.25 9.13
N ASN A 203 22.52 17.89 10.12
CA ASN A 203 23.32 18.86 10.89
C ASN A 203 24.33 19.60 10.01
N ASP A 204 24.90 18.91 9.01
CA ASP A 204 25.83 19.45 8.03
C ASP A 204 25.09 20.26 6.93
N GLY A 205 23.77 20.45 7.04
CA GLY A 205 22.96 21.28 6.13
C GLY A 205 22.81 20.71 4.72
N GLN A 206 23.02 19.40 4.53
CA GLN A 206 22.99 18.79 3.22
C GLN A 206 21.55 18.62 2.71
N PRO A 207 21.31 18.67 1.38
CA PRO A 207 19.96 18.56 0.81
C PRO A 207 19.26 17.26 1.22
N PHE A 208 18.03 17.37 1.69
CA PHE A 208 17.17 16.22 1.97
C PHE A 208 15.73 16.53 1.56
N GLU A 209 14.98 15.50 1.26
CA GLU A 209 13.54 15.57 0.99
C GLU A 209 12.80 14.84 2.09
N VAL A 210 11.55 15.22 2.34
CA VAL A 210 10.63 14.43 3.18
C VAL A 210 9.80 13.58 2.24
N PRO A 211 10.19 12.32 2.01
CA PRO A 211 9.46 11.49 1.08
C PRO A 211 8.09 11.17 1.64
N ARG A 212 7.09 11.22 0.77
CA ARG A 212 5.80 10.62 1.07
C ARG A 212 6.01 9.11 1.18
N VAL A 213 5.70 8.57 2.35
CA VAL A 213 5.73 7.14 2.64
C VAL A 213 4.34 6.73 3.11
N LEU A 214 4.03 5.44 2.99
CA LEU A 214 2.82 4.89 3.59
C LEU A 214 2.89 5.01 5.12
N ASP A 215 1.76 5.24 5.78
CA ASP A 215 1.70 5.07 7.23
C ASP A 215 1.62 3.58 7.61
N ALA A 216 1.56 3.29 8.90
CA ALA A 216 1.53 1.91 9.40
C ALA A 216 0.26 1.16 8.96
N ASP A 217 -0.91 1.81 9.00
CA ASP A 217 -2.19 1.20 8.61
C ASP A 217 -2.19 0.84 7.12
N ALA A 218 -1.80 1.79 6.26
CA ALA A 218 -1.72 1.56 4.83
C ALA A 218 -0.69 0.47 4.48
N ARG A 219 0.44 0.40 5.19
CA ARG A 219 1.42 -0.70 5.01
C ARG A 219 0.86 -2.07 5.35
N GLU A 220 0.14 -2.17 6.47
CA GLU A 220 -0.48 -3.43 6.89
C GLU A 220 -1.55 -3.85 5.88
N ARG A 221 -2.48 -2.93 5.57
CA ARG A 221 -3.60 -3.13 4.65
C ARG A 221 -3.16 -3.56 3.25
N TYR A 222 -2.18 -2.86 2.67
CA TYR A 222 -1.72 -3.11 1.31
C TYR A 222 -0.47 -4.00 1.23
N SER A 223 -0.13 -4.68 2.33
CA SER A 223 1.10 -5.49 2.43
C SER A 223 1.31 -6.46 1.26
N ARG A 224 0.25 -6.99 0.66
CA ARG A 224 0.33 -7.86 -0.53
C ARG A 224 0.73 -7.13 -1.81
N HIS A 225 0.27 -5.90 -2.02
CA HIS A 225 0.72 -5.06 -3.14
C HIS A 225 2.18 -4.64 -2.96
N LEU A 226 2.61 -4.38 -1.73
CA LEU A 226 4.00 -3.97 -1.44
C LEU A 226 5.04 -5.04 -1.77
N LEU A 227 4.62 -6.32 -1.79
CA LEU A 227 5.46 -7.45 -2.17
C LEU A 227 5.61 -7.59 -3.70
N MET A 228 4.69 -7.03 -4.49
CA MET A 228 4.72 -7.13 -5.95
C MET A 228 5.65 -6.06 -6.54
N PRO A 229 6.71 -6.44 -7.29
CA PRO A 229 7.63 -5.47 -7.88
C PRO A 229 6.95 -4.43 -8.79
N GLU A 230 5.90 -4.82 -9.51
CA GLU A 230 5.14 -3.97 -10.43
C GLU A 230 4.32 -2.89 -9.72
N ILE A 231 4.00 -3.08 -8.44
CA ILE A 231 3.27 -2.10 -7.62
C ILE A 231 4.21 -1.49 -6.59
N GLY A 232 4.65 -2.28 -5.61
CA GLY A 232 5.50 -1.83 -4.52
C GLY A 232 4.92 -0.63 -3.76
N GLU A 233 5.76 0.07 -3.01
CA GLU A 233 5.32 1.27 -2.29
C GLU A 233 5.00 2.43 -3.23
N ALA A 234 5.79 2.62 -4.29
CA ALA A 234 5.59 3.71 -5.25
C ALA A 234 4.25 3.60 -5.99
N GLY A 235 3.92 2.41 -6.49
CA GLY A 235 2.64 2.15 -7.13
C GLY A 235 1.48 2.28 -6.17
N GLN A 236 1.62 1.78 -4.92
CA GLN A 236 0.56 1.94 -3.93
C GLN A 236 0.29 3.42 -3.58
N LEU A 237 1.35 4.23 -3.44
CA LEU A 237 1.20 5.68 -3.26
C LEU A 237 0.50 6.33 -4.46
N LYS A 238 0.84 5.89 -5.68
CA LYS A 238 0.17 6.36 -6.90
C LYS A 238 -1.32 6.02 -6.91
N LEU A 239 -1.72 4.81 -6.49
CA LEU A 239 -3.14 4.46 -6.34
C LEU A 239 -3.84 5.36 -5.32
N ILE A 240 -3.21 5.62 -4.17
CA ILE A 240 -3.75 6.51 -3.13
C ILE A 240 -3.92 7.96 -3.66
N ASP A 241 -3.15 8.36 -4.66
CA ASP A 241 -3.29 9.68 -5.31
C ASP A 241 -4.25 9.71 -6.49
N SER A 242 -4.62 8.53 -6.97
CA SER A 242 -5.44 8.38 -8.16
C SER A 242 -6.91 8.61 -7.86
N LYS A 243 -7.62 9.07 -8.90
CA LYS A 243 -9.05 9.35 -8.86
C LYS A 243 -9.74 8.64 -10.01
N VAL A 244 -10.70 7.78 -9.70
CA VAL A 244 -11.49 7.04 -10.69
C VAL A 244 -12.95 7.46 -10.60
N LEU A 245 -13.56 7.81 -11.73
CA LEU A 245 -14.99 8.06 -11.82
C LEU A 245 -15.69 6.79 -12.32
N LEU A 246 -16.65 6.29 -11.57
CA LEU A 246 -17.50 5.17 -11.96
C LEU A 246 -18.87 5.67 -12.40
N LEU A 247 -19.24 5.30 -13.61
CA LEU A 247 -20.54 5.63 -14.19
C LEU A 247 -21.49 4.44 -13.99
N GLY A 248 -22.41 4.63 -13.06
CA GLY A 248 -23.29 3.61 -12.53
C GLY A 248 -22.70 2.92 -11.29
N ALA A 249 -23.51 2.81 -10.25
CA ALA A 249 -23.28 1.95 -9.08
C ALA A 249 -24.00 0.59 -9.21
N GLY A 250 -24.39 0.23 -10.44
CA GLY A 250 -25.14 -0.97 -10.80
C GLY A 250 -24.29 -2.25 -10.85
N GLY A 251 -24.63 -3.17 -11.76
CA GLY A 251 -24.05 -4.52 -11.77
C GLY A 251 -22.56 -4.57 -12.14
N LEU A 252 -22.12 -3.70 -13.06
CA LEU A 252 -20.72 -3.55 -13.49
C LEU A 252 -19.94 -2.66 -12.51
N GLY A 253 -20.48 -1.48 -12.20
CA GLY A 253 -19.84 -0.53 -11.30
C GLY A 253 -19.70 -1.05 -9.86
N SER A 254 -20.60 -1.91 -9.38
CA SER A 254 -20.53 -2.50 -8.04
C SER A 254 -19.21 -3.23 -7.75
N PRO A 255 -18.87 -4.32 -8.47
CA PRO A 255 -17.61 -5.04 -8.29
C PRO A 255 -16.39 -4.15 -8.61
N ALA A 256 -16.48 -3.29 -9.63
CA ALA A 256 -15.39 -2.39 -9.99
C ALA A 256 -15.03 -1.45 -8.85
N ALA A 257 -16.00 -0.69 -8.31
CA ALA A 257 -15.78 0.23 -7.21
C ALA A 257 -15.29 -0.50 -5.95
N PHE A 258 -15.87 -1.68 -5.66
CA PHE A 258 -15.49 -2.46 -4.49
C PHE A 258 -14.00 -2.83 -4.50
N TYR A 259 -13.50 -3.35 -5.63
CA TYR A 259 -12.11 -3.76 -5.73
C TYR A 259 -11.15 -2.58 -5.92
N LEU A 260 -11.56 -1.50 -6.57
CA LEU A 260 -10.76 -0.27 -6.62
C LEU A 260 -10.60 0.36 -5.22
N ALA A 261 -11.66 0.37 -4.41
CA ALA A 261 -11.58 0.80 -3.01
C ALA A 261 -10.70 -0.14 -2.19
N ALA A 262 -10.85 -1.46 -2.35
CA ALA A 262 -10.01 -2.45 -1.67
C ALA A 262 -8.51 -2.30 -2.04
N ALA A 263 -8.23 -2.00 -3.31
CA ALA A 263 -6.89 -1.77 -3.83
C ALA A 263 -6.25 -0.46 -3.33
N GLY A 264 -7.05 0.43 -2.74
CA GLY A 264 -6.58 1.71 -2.18
C GLY A 264 -6.51 2.84 -3.20
N VAL A 265 -7.35 2.82 -4.24
CA VAL A 265 -7.56 4.01 -5.08
C VAL A 265 -8.11 5.14 -4.20
N GLY A 266 -7.41 6.26 -4.15
CA GLY A 266 -7.65 7.28 -3.12
C GLY A 266 -8.98 8.00 -3.22
N THR A 267 -9.45 8.28 -4.43
CA THR A 267 -10.77 8.91 -4.65
C THR A 267 -11.59 8.12 -5.65
N LEU A 268 -12.83 7.80 -5.27
CA LEU A 268 -13.82 7.20 -6.16
C LEU A 268 -15.00 8.15 -6.32
N GLY A 269 -15.22 8.65 -7.53
CA GLY A 269 -16.45 9.34 -7.89
C GLY A 269 -17.51 8.33 -8.33
N LEU A 270 -18.75 8.47 -7.87
CA LEU A 270 -19.86 7.60 -8.25
C LEU A 270 -20.97 8.44 -8.87
N VAL A 271 -21.34 8.15 -10.12
CA VAL A 271 -22.46 8.80 -10.81
C VAL A 271 -23.60 7.82 -10.98
N ASP A 272 -24.73 8.06 -10.31
CA ASP A 272 -25.93 7.23 -10.44
C ASP A 272 -27.15 8.01 -9.89
N ASP A 273 -28.23 8.09 -10.64
CA ASP A 273 -29.48 8.76 -10.24
C ASP A 273 -30.51 7.82 -9.61
N ASP A 274 -30.30 6.50 -9.69
CA ASP A 274 -31.25 5.52 -9.20
C ASP A 274 -31.20 5.34 -7.67
N ILE A 275 -32.23 4.66 -7.18
CA ILE A 275 -32.32 4.11 -5.84
C ILE A 275 -32.08 2.59 -5.85
N VAL A 276 -31.72 2.04 -4.70
CA VAL A 276 -31.56 0.59 -4.51
C VAL A 276 -32.92 -0.09 -4.61
N ASP A 277 -33.02 -1.06 -5.52
CA ASP A 277 -34.22 -1.89 -5.70
C ASP A 277 -33.94 -3.38 -5.44
N ARG A 278 -34.93 -4.10 -4.88
CA ARG A 278 -34.79 -5.52 -4.55
C ARG A 278 -34.45 -6.39 -5.77
N SER A 279 -35.04 -6.12 -6.94
CA SER A 279 -34.81 -6.91 -8.17
C SER A 279 -33.36 -6.83 -8.67
N ASN A 280 -32.62 -5.83 -8.20
CA ASN A 280 -31.26 -5.53 -8.62
C ASN A 280 -30.21 -6.19 -7.71
N LEU A 281 -30.58 -6.61 -6.49
CA LEU A 281 -29.67 -7.19 -5.50
C LEU A 281 -29.03 -8.52 -5.92
N GLN A 282 -29.60 -9.21 -6.92
CA GLN A 282 -29.01 -10.44 -7.47
C GLN A 282 -27.65 -10.22 -8.20
N ARG A 283 -27.29 -8.96 -8.49
CA ARG A 283 -26.04 -8.60 -9.18
C ARG A 283 -25.34 -7.33 -8.69
N GLN A 284 -26.00 -6.49 -7.88
CA GLN A 284 -25.45 -5.20 -7.40
C GLN A 284 -24.93 -5.32 -5.98
N ILE A 285 -23.71 -5.83 -5.83
CA ILE A 285 -23.15 -6.28 -4.55
C ILE A 285 -22.75 -5.14 -3.58
N LEU A 286 -22.76 -3.88 -4.02
CA LEU A 286 -22.61 -2.73 -3.11
C LEU A 286 -23.86 -2.46 -2.27
N HIS A 287 -24.98 -3.07 -2.63
CA HIS A 287 -26.28 -2.83 -2.01
C HIS A 287 -26.73 -4.05 -1.22
N THR A 288 -27.60 -3.81 -0.24
CA THR A 288 -28.15 -4.86 0.63
C THR A 288 -29.64 -4.64 0.81
N ASP A 289 -30.38 -5.68 1.20
CA ASP A 289 -31.82 -5.58 1.50
C ASP A 289 -32.14 -4.47 2.51
N ALA A 290 -31.25 -4.24 3.49
CA ALA A 290 -31.43 -3.20 4.50
C ALA A 290 -31.40 -1.77 3.94
N ARG A 291 -30.91 -1.58 2.71
CA ARG A 291 -30.74 -0.27 2.07
C ARG A 291 -31.66 -0.06 0.85
N ILE A 292 -32.66 -0.91 0.64
CA ILE A 292 -33.69 -0.69 -0.39
C ILE A 292 -34.33 0.68 -0.21
N GLY A 293 -34.50 1.42 -1.32
CA GLY A 293 -35.05 2.77 -1.36
C GLY A 293 -34.04 3.89 -1.08
N THR A 294 -32.80 3.57 -0.70
CA THR A 294 -31.74 4.59 -0.58
C THR A 294 -31.13 4.90 -1.94
N PRO A 295 -30.63 6.12 -2.19
CA PRO A 295 -29.86 6.42 -3.40
C PRO A 295 -28.69 5.46 -3.57
N LYS A 296 -28.47 4.95 -4.79
CA LYS A 296 -27.41 3.97 -5.03
C LYS A 296 -26.03 4.51 -4.68
N VAL A 297 -25.72 5.77 -5.04
CA VAL A 297 -24.45 6.42 -4.69
C VAL A 297 -24.21 6.47 -3.17
N ALA A 298 -25.26 6.73 -2.38
CA ALA A 298 -25.19 6.75 -0.92
C ALA A 298 -24.99 5.36 -0.33
N SER A 299 -25.73 4.35 -0.81
CA SER A 299 -25.53 2.95 -0.39
C SER A 299 -24.15 2.43 -0.77
N ALA A 300 -23.64 2.82 -1.93
CA ALA A 300 -22.32 2.43 -2.41
C ALA A 300 -21.23 3.05 -1.54
N ARG A 301 -21.26 4.36 -1.31
CA ARG A 301 -20.35 5.05 -0.38
C ARG A 301 -20.26 4.34 0.97
N ALA A 302 -21.41 4.08 1.60
CA ALA A 302 -21.45 3.45 2.92
C ALA A 302 -20.75 2.08 2.93
N THR A 303 -20.80 1.34 1.84
CA THR A 303 -20.11 0.04 1.70
C THR A 303 -18.61 0.23 1.48
N LEU A 304 -18.22 1.15 0.59
CA LEU A 304 -16.82 1.37 0.22
C LEU A 304 -16.01 1.98 1.37
N GLU A 305 -16.58 2.95 2.10
CA GLU A 305 -15.93 3.56 3.27
C GLU A 305 -15.85 2.58 4.46
N ALA A 306 -16.83 1.68 4.60
CA ALA A 306 -16.76 0.60 5.59
C ALA A 306 -15.67 -0.44 5.25
N LEU A 307 -15.45 -0.70 3.96
CA LEU A 307 -14.40 -1.59 3.47
C LEU A 307 -13.01 -0.97 3.64
N ASN A 308 -12.87 0.29 3.24
CA ASN A 308 -11.61 1.02 3.28
C ASN A 308 -11.83 2.49 3.70
N PRO A 309 -11.69 2.81 4.99
CA PRO A 309 -11.92 4.16 5.52
C PRO A 309 -10.97 5.24 4.98
N ALA A 310 -9.86 4.86 4.35
CA ALA A 310 -8.91 5.80 3.76
C ALA A 310 -9.36 6.31 2.37
N VAL A 311 -10.33 5.65 1.73
CA VAL A 311 -10.83 6.01 0.41
C VAL A 311 -11.86 7.12 0.53
N LYS A 312 -11.68 8.19 -0.25
CA LYS A 312 -12.67 9.26 -0.37
C LYS A 312 -13.69 8.90 -1.45
N VAL A 313 -14.97 8.84 -1.09
CA VAL A 313 -16.05 8.66 -2.07
C VAL A 313 -16.74 9.99 -2.34
N ILE A 314 -16.91 10.34 -3.62
CA ILE A 314 -17.65 11.53 -4.08
C ILE A 314 -18.94 11.04 -4.74
N GLU A 315 -20.07 11.50 -4.22
CA GLU A 315 -21.40 11.15 -4.72
C GLU A 315 -21.87 12.18 -5.75
N HIS A 316 -22.24 11.71 -6.93
CA HIS A 316 -22.95 12.47 -7.95
C HIS A 316 -24.32 11.81 -8.17
N GLN A 317 -25.29 12.16 -7.32
CA GLN A 317 -26.67 11.68 -7.46
C GLN A 317 -27.40 12.46 -8.56
N THR A 318 -27.01 12.25 -9.81
CA THR A 318 -27.56 12.96 -10.97
C THR A 318 -27.56 12.08 -12.20
N ARG A 319 -28.50 12.35 -13.11
CA ARG A 319 -28.43 11.83 -14.47
C ARG A 319 -27.29 12.55 -15.19
N LEU A 320 -26.48 11.81 -15.93
CA LEU A 320 -25.41 12.39 -16.75
C LEU A 320 -26.00 12.94 -18.04
N ASP A 321 -25.71 14.20 -18.36
CA ASP A 321 -26.17 14.88 -19.57
C ASP A 321 -25.10 15.82 -20.14
N SER A 322 -25.39 16.42 -21.29
CA SER A 322 -24.45 17.32 -21.98
C SER A 322 -24.10 18.59 -21.19
N SER A 323 -24.94 18.99 -20.22
CA SER A 323 -24.75 20.19 -19.41
C SER A 323 -23.80 19.97 -18.22
N ASN A 324 -23.69 18.72 -17.74
CA ASN A 324 -22.93 18.39 -16.52
C ASN A 324 -21.72 17.49 -16.74
N VAL A 325 -21.62 16.79 -17.89
CA VAL A 325 -20.60 15.75 -18.12
C VAL A 325 -19.16 16.23 -17.95
N GLU A 326 -18.82 17.41 -18.47
CA GLU A 326 -17.45 17.93 -18.39
C GLU A 326 -17.04 18.31 -16.97
N GLU A 327 -17.96 18.92 -16.21
CA GLU A 327 -17.72 19.30 -14.83
C GLU A 327 -17.47 18.06 -13.98
N ILE A 328 -18.31 17.03 -14.14
CA ILE A 328 -18.21 15.79 -13.37
C ILE A 328 -16.94 15.01 -13.72
N PHE A 329 -16.53 15.01 -14.99
CA PHE A 329 -15.34 14.27 -15.43
C PHE A 329 -14.03 15.00 -15.07
N SER A 330 -14.11 16.31 -14.85
CA SER A 330 -12.94 17.14 -14.59
C SER A 330 -12.14 16.68 -13.38
N GLY A 331 -10.85 16.45 -13.60
CA GLY A 331 -9.91 16.08 -12.53
C GLY A 331 -9.93 14.62 -12.11
N PHE A 332 -10.63 13.74 -12.82
CA PHE A 332 -10.48 12.28 -12.71
C PHE A 332 -9.44 11.76 -13.71
N ASP A 333 -8.70 10.72 -13.32
CA ASP A 333 -7.61 10.15 -14.11
C ASP A 333 -8.11 9.07 -15.09
N VAL A 334 -9.16 8.33 -14.70
CA VAL A 334 -9.76 7.24 -15.46
C VAL A 334 -11.27 7.23 -15.26
N ILE A 335 -12.02 6.99 -16.34
CA ILE A 335 -13.46 6.73 -16.30
C ILE A 335 -13.70 5.23 -16.43
N VAL A 336 -14.51 4.66 -15.54
CA VAL A 336 -15.03 3.29 -15.63
C VAL A 336 -16.50 3.37 -15.99
N ASP A 337 -16.83 2.92 -17.20
CA ASP A 337 -18.15 3.02 -17.80
C ASP A 337 -18.93 1.69 -17.69
N GLY A 338 -19.72 1.60 -16.61
CA GLY A 338 -20.65 0.51 -16.37
C GLY A 338 -22.09 0.82 -16.82
N SER A 339 -22.27 1.80 -17.71
CA SER A 339 -23.61 2.24 -18.14
C SER A 339 -24.33 1.19 -19.00
N ASP A 340 -25.65 1.10 -18.80
CA ASP A 340 -26.50 0.05 -19.36
C ASP A 340 -27.41 0.52 -20.50
N ASN A 341 -27.25 1.77 -20.95
CA ASN A 341 -28.00 2.36 -22.04
C ASN A 341 -27.09 3.05 -23.06
N PHE A 342 -27.52 3.09 -24.33
CA PHE A 342 -26.73 3.68 -25.41
C PHE A 342 -26.53 5.20 -25.28
N PRO A 343 -27.54 6.03 -24.97
CA PRO A 343 -27.36 7.47 -24.79
C PRO A 343 -26.18 7.84 -23.89
N THR A 344 -26.11 7.23 -22.71
CA THR A 344 -25.00 7.45 -21.77
C THR A 344 -23.67 7.01 -22.37
N ARG A 345 -23.57 5.81 -22.97
CA ARG A 345 -22.31 5.32 -23.58
C ARG A 345 -21.73 6.28 -24.61
N TYR A 346 -22.58 6.85 -25.48
CA TYR A 346 -22.13 7.82 -26.47
C TYR A 346 -21.70 9.15 -25.84
N LEU A 347 -22.48 9.67 -24.88
CA LEU A 347 -22.12 10.90 -24.16
C LEU A 347 -20.77 10.75 -23.43
N VAL A 348 -20.58 9.63 -22.72
CA VAL A 348 -19.37 9.30 -21.97
C VAL A 348 -18.18 9.19 -22.90
N ASN A 349 -18.33 8.47 -24.01
CA ASN A 349 -17.30 8.39 -25.03
C ASN A 349 -16.90 9.79 -25.52
N ASP A 350 -17.88 10.60 -25.93
CA ASP A 350 -17.63 11.89 -26.55
C ASP A 350 -16.90 12.83 -25.58
N ALA A 351 -17.30 12.82 -24.30
CA ALA A 351 -16.62 13.57 -23.24
C ALA A 351 -15.19 13.06 -22.98
N CYS A 352 -14.98 11.75 -22.91
CA CYS A 352 -13.64 11.17 -22.75
C CYS A 352 -12.71 11.52 -23.91
N VAL A 353 -13.22 11.50 -25.15
CA VAL A 353 -12.47 11.92 -26.34
C VAL A 353 -12.08 13.39 -26.24
N LYS A 354 -13.04 14.27 -25.89
CA LYS A 354 -12.79 15.71 -25.76
C LYS A 354 -11.77 16.03 -24.67
N LEU A 355 -11.87 15.36 -23.51
CA LEU A 355 -11.03 15.62 -22.34
C LEU A 355 -9.70 14.85 -22.36
N GLY A 356 -9.54 13.88 -23.27
CA GLY A 356 -8.34 13.03 -23.36
C GLY A 356 -8.24 11.97 -22.25
N ILE A 357 -9.34 11.68 -21.56
CA ILE A 357 -9.39 10.74 -20.42
C ILE A 357 -9.65 9.32 -20.94
N PRO A 358 -8.95 8.28 -20.44
CA PRO A 358 -9.26 6.90 -20.78
C PRO A 358 -10.65 6.48 -20.29
N ASN A 359 -11.43 5.87 -21.19
CA ASN A 359 -12.69 5.21 -20.88
C ASN A 359 -12.50 3.68 -20.85
N VAL A 360 -12.54 3.10 -19.65
CA VAL A 360 -12.61 1.65 -19.45
C VAL A 360 -14.07 1.22 -19.53
N HIS A 361 -14.45 0.61 -20.64
CA HIS A 361 -15.85 0.33 -20.95
C HIS A 361 -16.17 -1.15 -20.84
N GLY A 362 -17.23 -1.47 -20.10
CA GLY A 362 -17.79 -2.80 -19.95
C GLY A 362 -19.22 -2.88 -20.46
N ALA A 363 -19.57 -4.01 -21.07
CA ALA A 363 -20.95 -4.29 -21.48
C ALA A 363 -21.27 -5.76 -21.27
N VAL A 364 -22.55 -6.04 -21.01
CA VAL A 364 -23.05 -7.41 -20.79
C VAL A 364 -24.39 -7.60 -21.50
N TYR A 365 -24.61 -8.79 -22.02
CA TYR A 365 -25.88 -9.19 -22.62
C TYR A 365 -26.09 -10.68 -22.41
N ARG A 366 -27.15 -11.08 -21.68
CA ARG A 366 -27.45 -12.48 -21.35
C ARG A 366 -26.29 -13.23 -20.70
N PHE A 367 -25.51 -13.96 -21.49
CA PHE A 367 -24.35 -14.78 -21.08
C PHE A 367 -23.02 -14.27 -21.66
N GLU A 368 -23.03 -13.10 -22.31
CA GLU A 368 -21.91 -12.55 -23.06
C GLU A 368 -21.43 -11.24 -22.44
N GLY A 369 -20.12 -11.12 -22.21
CA GLY A 369 -19.48 -9.92 -21.68
C GLY A 369 -18.48 -9.34 -22.67
N GLN A 370 -18.32 -8.02 -22.64
CA GLN A 370 -17.36 -7.28 -23.46
C GLN A 370 -16.61 -6.28 -22.58
N ILE A 371 -15.32 -6.13 -22.80
CA ILE A 371 -14.50 -5.07 -22.21
C ILE A 371 -13.47 -4.55 -23.21
N SER A 372 -13.28 -3.23 -23.22
CA SER A 372 -12.28 -2.53 -24.02
C SER A 372 -11.83 -1.26 -23.30
N VAL A 373 -10.68 -0.71 -23.68
CA VAL A 373 -10.28 0.65 -23.27
C VAL A 373 -10.31 1.57 -24.48
N PHE A 374 -11.21 2.55 -24.46
CA PHE A 374 -11.31 3.59 -25.47
C PHE A 374 -10.50 4.80 -25.03
N TRP A 375 -9.38 5.04 -25.70
CA TRP A 375 -8.46 6.12 -25.32
C TRP A 375 -7.68 6.62 -26.54
N PRO A 376 -8.24 7.55 -27.33
CA PRO A 376 -7.56 8.08 -28.51
C PRO A 376 -6.25 8.81 -28.19
N ALA A 377 -6.20 9.47 -27.02
CA ALA A 377 -5.02 10.18 -26.51
C ALA A 377 -3.94 9.26 -25.93
N TYR A 378 -4.02 7.94 -26.12
CA TYR A 378 -3.04 7.01 -25.57
C TYR A 378 -1.63 7.27 -26.09
N GLU A 379 -0.68 7.47 -25.17
CA GLU A 379 0.66 7.99 -25.50
C GLU A 379 1.51 7.04 -26.35
N LYS A 380 1.34 5.72 -26.19
CA LYS A 380 2.16 4.73 -26.94
C LYS A 380 1.75 4.63 -28.41
N ARG A 381 0.46 4.85 -28.70
CA ARG A 381 -0.13 4.82 -30.05
C ARG A 381 -1.55 5.35 -30.02
N ARG A 382 -2.04 5.89 -31.14
CA ARG A 382 -3.44 6.31 -31.27
C ARG A 382 -4.39 5.13 -30.99
N GLY A 383 -5.26 5.31 -30.01
CA GLY A 383 -6.34 4.36 -29.67
C GLY A 383 -7.65 4.67 -30.41
N PRO A 384 -8.56 3.69 -30.49
CA PRO A 384 -9.93 3.93 -30.97
C PRO A 384 -10.78 4.62 -29.89
N CYS A 385 -11.82 5.31 -30.31
CA CYS A 385 -12.95 5.69 -29.46
C CYS A 385 -14.12 4.71 -29.65
N TYR A 386 -15.16 4.77 -28.82
CA TYR A 386 -16.36 3.93 -28.95
C TYR A 386 -16.99 4.07 -30.35
N ARG A 387 -16.96 5.27 -30.93
CA ARG A 387 -17.47 5.52 -32.29
C ARG A 387 -16.69 4.89 -33.42
N CYS A 388 -15.41 4.57 -33.20
CA CYS A 388 -14.66 3.78 -34.19
C CYS A 388 -15.24 2.37 -34.30
N LEU A 389 -15.87 1.85 -33.25
CA LEU A 389 -16.55 0.56 -33.25
C LEU A 389 -18.02 0.69 -33.68
N TYR A 390 -18.73 1.66 -33.10
CA TYR A 390 -20.14 1.91 -33.35
C TYR A 390 -20.34 3.39 -33.74
N PRO A 391 -20.28 3.74 -35.04
CA PRO A 391 -20.30 5.14 -35.47
C PRO A 391 -21.53 5.93 -35.01
N GLU A 392 -22.69 5.27 -35.02
CA GLU A 392 -23.99 5.86 -34.69
C GLU A 392 -24.78 4.97 -33.73
N PRO A 393 -25.58 5.56 -32.81
CA PRO A 393 -26.44 4.79 -31.91
C PRO A 393 -27.45 3.95 -32.70
N PRO A 394 -27.77 2.72 -32.25
CA PRO A 394 -28.84 1.94 -32.85
C PRO A 394 -30.20 2.64 -32.64
N PRO A 395 -31.18 2.42 -33.53
CA PRO A 395 -32.55 2.88 -33.30
C PRO A 395 -33.10 2.36 -31.96
N ALA A 396 -33.89 3.18 -31.26
CA ALA A 396 -34.43 2.83 -29.93
C ALA A 396 -35.18 1.49 -29.93
N GLU A 397 -35.86 1.18 -31.02
CA GLU A 397 -36.65 -0.05 -31.25
C GLU A 397 -35.79 -1.34 -31.25
N MET A 398 -34.50 -1.22 -31.58
CA MET A 398 -33.56 -2.34 -31.74
C MET A 398 -32.62 -2.50 -30.53
N ALA A 399 -32.82 -1.69 -29.50
CA ALA A 399 -31.90 -1.51 -28.39
C ALA A 399 -32.55 -1.85 -27.04
N PRO A 400 -32.95 -3.12 -26.79
CA PRO A 400 -33.52 -3.50 -25.50
C PRO A 400 -32.48 -3.30 -24.39
N SER A 401 -32.93 -2.78 -23.25
CA SER A 401 -32.06 -2.60 -22.09
C SER A 401 -31.65 -3.96 -21.48
N CYS A 402 -30.58 -3.97 -20.68
CA CYS A 402 -30.19 -5.16 -19.91
C CYS A 402 -31.33 -5.68 -19.01
N ALA A 403 -32.20 -4.79 -18.54
CA ALA A 403 -33.36 -5.13 -17.72
C ALA A 403 -34.44 -5.89 -18.52
N GLU A 404 -34.57 -5.63 -19.82
CA GLU A 404 -35.55 -6.27 -20.71
C GLU A 404 -35.05 -7.60 -21.28
N ALA A 405 -33.74 -7.70 -21.58
CA ALA A 405 -33.15 -8.90 -22.16
C ALA A 405 -32.81 -9.99 -21.12
N GLY A 406 -32.61 -9.59 -19.86
CA GLY A 406 -32.11 -10.45 -18.78
C GLY A 406 -30.60 -10.68 -18.87
N VAL A 407 -29.95 -10.82 -17.70
CA VAL A 407 -28.50 -11.06 -17.60
C VAL A 407 -28.19 -12.06 -16.48
N LEU A 408 -27.24 -12.97 -16.72
CA LEU A 408 -26.70 -13.83 -15.67
C LEU A 408 -26.03 -12.95 -14.60
N GLY A 409 -26.53 -12.97 -13.35
CA GLY A 409 -26.10 -12.02 -12.31
C GLY A 409 -24.60 -11.97 -12.01
N ILE A 410 -23.88 -13.06 -12.27
CA ILE A 410 -22.43 -13.17 -12.05
C ILE A 410 -21.63 -12.47 -13.16
N LEU A 411 -22.20 -12.34 -14.36
CA LEU A 411 -21.51 -11.83 -15.54
C LEU A 411 -21.07 -10.36 -15.42
N PRO A 412 -21.93 -9.42 -14.94
CA PRO A 412 -21.48 -8.09 -14.57
C PRO A 412 -20.35 -8.09 -13.53
N GLY A 413 -20.40 -9.06 -12.59
CA GLY A 413 -19.33 -9.35 -11.63
C GLY A 413 -17.97 -9.54 -12.30
N VAL A 414 -17.90 -10.45 -13.28
CA VAL A 414 -16.67 -10.78 -14.01
C VAL A 414 -16.18 -9.58 -14.83
N VAL A 415 -17.06 -8.94 -15.59
CA VAL A 415 -16.68 -7.81 -16.45
C VAL A 415 -16.23 -6.61 -15.60
N GLY A 416 -16.92 -6.28 -14.51
CA GLY A 416 -16.50 -5.17 -13.64
C GLY A 416 -15.19 -5.41 -12.89
N LEU A 417 -14.83 -6.66 -12.61
CA LEU A 417 -13.49 -7.00 -12.13
C LEU A 417 -12.42 -6.74 -13.21
N LEU A 418 -12.71 -7.07 -14.47
CA LEU A 418 -11.80 -6.77 -15.58
C LEU A 418 -11.68 -5.25 -15.77
N GLU A 419 -12.76 -4.48 -15.61
CA GLU A 419 -12.71 -3.01 -15.64
C GLU A 419 -11.78 -2.46 -14.55
N ALA A 420 -11.89 -2.95 -13.32
CA ALA A 420 -10.99 -2.56 -12.23
C ALA A 420 -9.51 -2.91 -12.53
N VAL A 421 -9.25 -4.05 -13.15
CA VAL A 421 -7.88 -4.44 -13.56
C VAL A 421 -7.34 -3.49 -14.61
N GLU A 422 -8.11 -3.13 -15.64
CA GLU A 422 -7.70 -2.16 -16.65
C GLU A 422 -7.44 -0.78 -16.04
N ALA A 423 -8.31 -0.31 -15.14
CA ALA A 423 -8.11 0.96 -14.44
C ALA A 423 -6.81 0.96 -13.63
N ILE A 424 -6.50 -0.09 -12.87
CA ILE A 424 -5.23 -0.19 -12.12
C ILE A 424 -4.02 -0.19 -13.07
N LYS A 425 -4.06 -0.94 -14.19
CA LYS A 425 -2.97 -0.93 -15.17
C LYS A 425 -2.71 0.46 -15.73
N ILE A 426 -3.78 1.19 -16.08
CA ILE A 426 -3.69 2.57 -16.60
C ILE A 426 -3.10 3.49 -15.54
N LEU A 427 -3.66 3.49 -14.33
CA LEU A 427 -3.19 4.33 -13.22
C LEU A 427 -1.72 4.09 -12.90
N LEU A 428 -1.28 2.83 -12.89
CA LEU A 428 0.10 2.48 -12.58
C LEU A 428 1.05 2.62 -13.77
N GLY A 429 0.54 2.62 -15.02
CA GLY A 429 1.37 2.59 -16.22
C GLY A 429 2.05 1.23 -16.45
N ILE A 430 1.44 0.14 -15.99
CA ILE A 430 1.99 -1.22 -16.04
C ILE A 430 1.23 -2.11 -17.04
N GLY A 431 1.91 -3.11 -17.57
CA GLY A 431 1.34 -4.05 -18.53
C GLY A 431 0.88 -3.38 -19.83
N GLU A 432 -0.05 -4.03 -20.51
CA GLU A 432 -0.71 -3.52 -21.72
C GLU A 432 -2.21 -3.41 -21.49
N PRO A 433 -2.76 -2.17 -21.43
CA PRO A 433 -4.20 -1.97 -21.39
C PRO A 433 -4.88 -2.45 -22.69
N LEU A 434 -6.18 -2.73 -22.63
CA LEU A 434 -6.99 -3.17 -23.78
C LEU A 434 -7.23 -2.07 -24.84
N VAL A 435 -6.36 -1.06 -24.94
CA VAL A 435 -6.47 -0.04 -25.99
C VAL A 435 -6.34 -0.72 -27.35
N GLY A 436 -7.32 -0.54 -28.23
CA GLY A 436 -7.32 -1.18 -29.56
C GLY A 436 -7.57 -2.70 -29.57
N LYS A 437 -8.12 -3.23 -28.47
CA LYS A 437 -8.52 -4.62 -28.33
C LYS A 437 -9.86 -4.68 -27.60
N MET A 438 -10.72 -5.61 -27.97
CA MET A 438 -11.90 -5.96 -27.20
C MET A 438 -11.76 -7.38 -26.70
N LEU A 439 -11.88 -7.57 -25.39
CA LEU A 439 -11.97 -8.89 -24.79
C LEU A 439 -13.46 -9.28 -24.71
N TYR A 440 -13.82 -10.35 -25.39
CA TYR A 440 -15.16 -10.92 -25.42
C TYR A 440 -15.19 -12.20 -24.56
N TYR A 441 -16.18 -12.31 -23.69
CA TYR A 441 -16.36 -13.43 -22.77
C TYR A 441 -17.68 -14.15 -23.02
N ASP A 442 -17.61 -15.41 -23.42
CA ASP A 442 -18.75 -16.34 -23.50
C ASP A 442 -18.80 -17.18 -22.22
N ALA A 443 -19.75 -16.87 -21.33
CA ALA A 443 -19.88 -17.56 -20.05
C ALA A 443 -20.41 -18.99 -20.15
N LEU A 444 -21.13 -19.35 -21.22
CA LEU A 444 -21.61 -20.71 -21.42
C LEU A 444 -20.48 -21.67 -21.78
N ARG A 445 -19.48 -21.16 -22.51
CA ARG A 445 -18.29 -21.93 -22.91
C ARG A 445 -17.08 -21.69 -22.01
N ALA A 446 -17.17 -20.73 -21.08
CA ALA A 446 -16.05 -20.23 -20.29
C ALA A 446 -14.85 -19.83 -21.18
N HIS A 447 -15.13 -19.13 -22.27
CA HIS A 447 -14.14 -18.82 -23.30
C HIS A 447 -13.94 -17.30 -23.47
N PHE A 448 -12.68 -16.89 -23.49
CA PHE A 448 -12.27 -15.51 -23.75
C PHE A 448 -11.71 -15.41 -25.18
N THR A 449 -12.18 -14.41 -25.92
CA THR A 449 -11.68 -14.10 -27.27
C THR A 449 -11.19 -12.67 -27.31
N GLU A 450 -9.95 -12.46 -27.74
CA GLU A 450 -9.42 -11.12 -28.00
C GLU A 450 -9.72 -10.75 -29.46
N LEU A 451 -10.42 -9.64 -29.66
CA LEU A 451 -10.76 -9.08 -30.95
C LEU A 451 -9.95 -7.80 -31.18
N LYS A 452 -9.40 -7.63 -32.38
CA LYS A 452 -8.66 -6.41 -32.73
C LYS A 452 -9.65 -5.26 -32.97
N LEU A 453 -9.34 -4.09 -32.43
CA LEU A 453 -10.11 -2.88 -32.63
C LEU A 453 -9.19 -1.78 -33.19
N GLU A 454 -9.48 -1.33 -34.41
CA GLU A 454 -8.67 -0.31 -35.07
C GLU A 454 -9.32 1.07 -34.95
N PRO A 455 -8.53 2.14 -34.75
CA PRO A 455 -9.05 3.48 -34.81
C PRO A 455 -9.46 3.83 -36.24
N ASP A 456 -10.66 4.36 -36.41
CA ASP A 456 -11.13 4.83 -37.70
C ASP A 456 -10.39 6.13 -38.09
N PRO A 457 -9.72 6.17 -39.27
CA PRO A 457 -9.03 7.36 -39.76
C PRO A 457 -9.98 8.50 -40.14
N GLU A 458 -11.26 8.22 -40.40
CA GLU A 458 -12.27 9.22 -40.77
C GLU A 458 -13.24 9.55 -39.62
N CYS A 459 -12.98 9.03 -38.41
CA CYS A 459 -13.86 9.25 -37.26
C CYS A 459 -14.01 10.75 -36.93
N PRO A 460 -15.22 11.32 -36.95
CA PRO A 460 -15.41 12.76 -36.77
C PRO A 460 -15.07 13.28 -35.37
N TYR A 461 -14.85 12.37 -34.40
CA TYR A 461 -14.54 12.73 -33.02
C TYR A 461 -13.06 12.62 -32.69
N CYS A 462 -12.36 11.63 -33.23
CA CYS A 462 -11.01 11.29 -32.77
C CYS A 462 -9.96 11.14 -33.88
N SER A 463 -10.33 11.35 -35.15
CA SER A 463 -9.35 11.38 -36.25
C SER A 463 -8.34 12.51 -36.07
N GLU A 464 -7.19 12.38 -36.72
CA GLU A 464 -6.16 13.40 -36.65
C GLU A 464 -6.68 14.71 -37.25
N GLY A 465 -6.67 15.78 -36.46
CA GLY A 465 -7.22 17.07 -36.87
C GLY A 465 -8.75 17.20 -36.79
N ALA A 466 -9.46 16.19 -36.29
CA ALA A 466 -10.90 16.32 -36.01
C ALA A 466 -11.16 17.45 -35.01
N GLN A 467 -12.17 18.26 -35.31
CA GLN A 467 -12.73 19.23 -34.37
C GLN A 467 -13.91 18.58 -33.66
N PHE A 468 -13.91 18.62 -32.33
CA PHE A 468 -15.00 18.05 -31.53
C PHE A 468 -16.35 18.65 -31.97
N PRO A 469 -17.30 17.86 -32.49
CA PRO A 469 -18.51 18.37 -33.14
C PRO A 469 -19.56 18.92 -32.15
N GLY A 470 -19.33 18.75 -30.85
CA GLY A 470 -20.29 19.08 -29.79
C GLY A 470 -20.91 17.83 -29.18
N TYR A 471 -21.60 18.02 -28.06
CA TYR A 471 -22.44 16.98 -27.49
C TYR A 471 -23.80 16.97 -28.18
N VAL A 472 -24.37 15.78 -28.27
CA VAL A 472 -25.75 15.58 -28.68
C VAL A 472 -26.48 15.02 -27.47
N ASP A 473 -27.64 15.58 -27.16
CA ASP A 473 -28.50 15.01 -26.14
C ASP A 473 -29.26 13.81 -26.73
N TYR A 474 -28.68 12.62 -26.55
CA TYR A 474 -29.17 11.40 -27.17
C TYR A 474 -30.52 10.94 -26.60
N GLU A 475 -30.89 11.36 -25.40
CA GLU A 475 -32.21 11.03 -24.84
C GLU A 475 -33.32 11.75 -25.60
N GLU A 476 -33.14 13.04 -25.90
CA GLU A 476 -34.08 13.80 -26.72
C GLU A 476 -34.16 13.23 -28.15
N LEU A 477 -33.02 12.83 -28.73
CA LEU A 477 -32.96 12.29 -30.09
C LEU A 477 -33.63 10.90 -30.20
N CYS A 478 -33.46 10.05 -29.18
CA CYS A 478 -34.15 8.76 -29.09
C CYS A 478 -35.65 8.91 -28.78
N ALA A 479 -36.04 9.92 -28.00
CA ALA A 479 -37.45 10.20 -27.68
C ALA A 479 -38.23 10.73 -28.89
N VAL A 480 -37.63 11.57 -29.73
CA VAL A 480 -38.25 12.12 -30.96
C VAL A 480 -38.42 11.03 -32.05
N SER A 481 -37.62 9.97 -32.02
CA SER A 481 -37.70 8.84 -32.96
C SER A 481 -38.88 7.88 -32.67
N ASN A 482 -39.56 8.05 -31.53
CA ASN A 482 -40.73 7.27 -31.10
C ASN A 482 -42.07 8.03 -31.22
N ALA A 483 -42.08 9.21 -31.87
CA ALA A 483 -43.25 10.09 -32.01
C ALA A 483 -43.94 9.99 -33.38
#